data_AF-A0A0X8NXM7-F1
#
_entry.id   AF-A0A0X8NXM7-F1
#
_cell.length_a   1.000
_cell.length_b   1.000
_cell.length_c   1.000
_cell.angle_alpha   90.00
_cell.angle_beta   90.00
_cell.angle_gamma   90.00
#
_symmetry.space_group_name_H-M   'P 1'
#
loop_
_entity.id
_entity.type
_entity.pdbx_description
1 polymer ?
#
loop_
_entity_poly.entity_id
_entity_poly.type
_entity_poly.pdbx_seq_one_letter_code
_entity_poly.pdbx_strand_id
1 'polypeptide(L)'
;MLTKTAIKIANSSDLHRSRRLTRLEFSVAAVTLFWILPVLAFVVVSWAPVWTFFKSHHAAMAPWVQAILSALAIIASAWIAMSVQRRDHKNQLRGPIEVAIEVARYSRLAVEKTLDKLGSLEAIYDVAQGKEHFDVDGITLMAKLATELPVYELRNKDAARHMLSLSHMMRQLDALVRDTLAHHRQVDAKAFEDYCNSLIGMHETAKRTVKGLREALDTI
;
A
#
# COMPACT_ATOMS: atom_id res chain seq x y z
N MET A 1 25.66 18.00 -25.90
CA MET A 1 25.00 16.86 -26.58
C MET A 1 24.25 15.95 -25.57
N LEU A 2 23.62 16.51 -24.53
CA LEU A 2 23.00 15.76 -23.42
C LEU A 2 21.53 16.12 -23.15
N THR A 3 20.94 17.03 -23.92
CA THR A 3 19.56 17.50 -23.75
C THR A 3 18.53 16.71 -24.57
N LYS A 4 18.96 15.93 -25.58
CA LYS A 4 18.03 15.11 -26.41
C LYS A 4 17.71 13.74 -25.81
N THR A 5 18.51 13.24 -24.87
CA THR A 5 18.33 11.91 -24.25
C THR A 5 17.39 11.94 -23.05
N ALA A 6 17.34 13.04 -22.28
CA ALA A 6 16.44 13.16 -21.13
C ALA A 6 14.95 13.25 -21.53
N ILE A 7 14.65 13.90 -22.66
CA ILE A 7 13.27 14.05 -23.17
C ILE A 7 12.73 12.72 -23.74
N LYS A 8 13.60 11.80 -24.18
CA LYS A 8 13.18 10.51 -24.73
C LYS A 8 12.81 9.48 -23.65
N ILE A 9 13.32 9.64 -22.42
CA ILE A 9 13.04 8.71 -21.31
C ILE A 9 11.75 9.10 -20.59
N ALA A 10 11.49 10.41 -20.38
CA ALA A 10 10.23 10.90 -19.81
C ALA A 10 9.01 10.54 -20.67
N ASN A 11 9.16 10.49 -22.01
CA ASN A 11 8.08 10.13 -22.91
C ASN A 11 7.80 8.60 -22.96
N SER A 12 8.69 7.77 -22.42
CA SER A 12 8.52 6.30 -22.39
C SER A 12 7.84 5.80 -21.11
N SER A 13 7.95 6.55 -20.00
CA SER A 13 7.33 6.22 -18.71
C SER A 13 5.85 6.55 -18.65
N ASP A 14 5.38 7.57 -19.38
CA ASP A 14 3.95 7.93 -19.44
C ASP A 14 3.13 6.97 -20.32
N LEU A 15 3.75 6.41 -21.36
CA LEU A 15 3.10 5.41 -22.24
C LEU A 15 2.82 4.07 -21.52
N HIS A 16 3.59 3.72 -20.48
CA HIS A 16 3.39 2.48 -19.72
C HIS A 16 2.42 2.62 -18.55
N ARG A 17 2.24 3.83 -18.01
CA ARG A 17 1.28 4.10 -16.92
C ARG A 17 -0.15 4.23 -17.43
N SER A 18 -0.32 4.83 -18.61
CA SER A 18 -1.61 4.90 -19.33
C SER A 18 -2.20 3.51 -19.66
N ARG A 19 -1.37 2.53 -20.06
CA ARG A 19 -1.85 1.19 -20.46
C ARG A 19 -2.37 0.30 -19.32
N ARG A 20 -1.97 0.55 -18.06
CA ARG A 20 -2.47 -0.24 -16.91
C ARG A 20 -3.82 0.26 -16.40
N LEU A 21 -4.00 1.58 -16.39
CA LEU A 21 -5.30 2.20 -16.07
C LEU A 21 -6.36 1.79 -17.08
N THR A 22 -6.04 1.73 -18.38
CA THR A 22 -6.99 1.26 -19.40
C THR A 22 -7.42 -0.19 -19.20
N ARG A 23 -6.57 -1.10 -18.69
CA ARG A 23 -6.98 -2.51 -18.47
C ARG A 23 -7.90 -2.68 -17.26
N LEU A 24 -7.70 -1.89 -16.20
CA LEU A 24 -8.58 -1.90 -15.04
C LEU A 24 -9.92 -1.24 -15.38
N GLU A 25 -9.91 -0.10 -16.09
CA GLU A 25 -11.13 0.55 -16.58
C GLU A 25 -11.89 -0.31 -17.57
N PHE A 26 -11.21 -1.03 -18.48
CA PHE A 26 -11.87 -1.98 -19.39
C PHE A 26 -12.42 -3.20 -18.65
N SER A 27 -11.76 -3.66 -17.58
CA SER A 27 -12.25 -4.78 -16.77
C SER A 27 -13.47 -4.38 -15.93
N VAL A 28 -13.44 -3.19 -15.34
CA VAL A 28 -14.58 -2.63 -14.60
C VAL A 28 -15.72 -2.34 -15.58
N ALA A 29 -15.45 -1.74 -16.74
CA ALA A 29 -16.44 -1.49 -17.78
C ALA A 29 -17.04 -2.79 -18.34
N ALA A 30 -16.21 -3.81 -18.59
CA ALA A 30 -16.66 -5.12 -19.07
C ALA A 30 -17.49 -5.86 -18.02
N VAL A 31 -17.11 -5.81 -16.74
CA VAL A 31 -17.90 -6.40 -15.65
C VAL A 31 -19.22 -5.63 -15.49
N THR A 32 -19.21 -4.29 -15.55
CA THR A 32 -20.45 -3.51 -15.51
C THR A 32 -21.34 -3.78 -16.72
N LEU A 33 -20.79 -3.85 -17.93
CA LEU A 33 -21.53 -4.21 -19.15
C LEU A 33 -22.06 -5.64 -19.07
N PHE A 34 -21.29 -6.58 -18.51
CA PHE A 34 -21.71 -7.97 -18.32
C PHE A 34 -22.89 -8.12 -17.37
N TRP A 35 -23.08 -7.20 -16.42
CA TRP A 35 -24.28 -7.19 -15.57
C TRP A 35 -25.42 -6.32 -16.13
N ILE A 36 -25.09 -5.20 -16.80
CA ILE A 36 -26.07 -4.28 -17.36
C ILE A 36 -26.73 -4.84 -18.62
N LEU A 37 -26.01 -5.54 -19.49
CA LEU A 37 -26.56 -6.12 -20.72
C LEU A 37 -27.59 -7.23 -20.48
N PRO A 38 -27.37 -8.22 -19.59
CA PRO A 38 -28.40 -9.20 -19.27
C PRO A 38 -29.58 -8.57 -18.55
N VAL A 39 -29.37 -7.54 -17.71
CA VAL A 39 -30.48 -6.83 -17.06
C VAL A 39 -31.29 -6.03 -18.07
N LEU A 40 -30.67 -5.32 -19.01
CA LEU A 40 -31.35 -4.64 -20.11
C LEU A 40 -32.05 -5.62 -21.05
N ALA A 41 -31.40 -6.72 -21.42
CA ALA A 41 -31.99 -7.77 -22.24
C ALA A 41 -33.16 -8.45 -21.51
N PHE A 42 -33.04 -8.70 -20.21
CA PHE A 42 -34.12 -9.21 -19.37
C PHE A 42 -35.25 -8.19 -19.27
N VAL A 43 -34.98 -6.90 -19.10
CA VAL A 43 -36.01 -5.85 -19.09
C VAL A 43 -36.72 -5.77 -20.44
N VAL A 44 -36.02 -5.78 -21.57
CA VAL A 44 -36.60 -5.72 -22.92
C VAL A 44 -37.37 -6.99 -23.28
N VAL A 45 -36.82 -8.17 -22.99
CA VAL A 45 -37.46 -9.48 -23.23
C VAL A 45 -38.60 -9.73 -22.26
N SER A 46 -38.55 -9.21 -21.04
CA SER A 46 -39.67 -9.26 -20.10
C SER A 46 -40.73 -8.20 -20.42
N TRP A 47 -40.38 -7.10 -21.10
CA TRP A 47 -41.36 -6.08 -21.48
C TRP A 47 -42.27 -6.51 -22.63
N ALA A 48 -41.77 -7.27 -23.59
CA ALA A 48 -42.56 -7.68 -24.77
C ALA A 48 -43.77 -8.59 -24.44
N PRO A 49 -43.65 -9.61 -23.56
CA PRO A 49 -44.78 -10.40 -23.08
C PRO A 49 -45.68 -9.61 -22.12
N VAL A 50 -45.10 -8.74 -21.28
CA VAL A 50 -45.85 -7.88 -20.36
C VAL A 50 -46.74 -6.91 -21.14
N TRP A 51 -46.24 -6.27 -22.20
CA TRP A 51 -47.02 -5.35 -23.02
C TRP A 51 -48.17 -6.02 -23.79
N THR A 52 -47.95 -7.25 -24.26
CA THR A 52 -48.95 -8.04 -25.00
C THR A 52 -50.01 -8.67 -24.08
N PHE A 53 -49.63 -9.06 -22.85
CA PHE A 53 -50.55 -9.54 -21.80
C PHE A 53 -51.31 -8.37 -21.12
N PHE A 54 -50.70 -7.19 -20.98
CA PHE A 54 -51.36 -5.98 -20.45
C PHE A 54 -52.40 -5.38 -21.38
N LYS A 55 -52.17 -5.44 -22.70
CA LYS A 55 -53.12 -4.94 -23.71
C LYS A 55 -54.43 -5.74 -23.71
N SER A 56 -54.41 -6.97 -23.21
CA SER A 56 -55.53 -7.89 -23.33
C SER A 56 -56.38 -8.02 -22.07
N HIS A 57 -55.85 -8.04 -20.83
CA HIS A 57 -56.70 -8.48 -19.68
C HIS A 57 -56.86 -7.61 -18.41
N HIS A 58 -55.95 -6.76 -17.91
CA HIS A 58 -56.27 -5.96 -16.70
C HIS A 58 -55.41 -4.70 -16.52
N ALA A 59 -55.97 -3.51 -16.84
CA ALA A 59 -55.34 -2.20 -16.58
C ALA A 59 -55.10 -1.92 -15.07
N ALA A 60 -55.79 -2.64 -14.17
CA ALA A 60 -55.67 -2.45 -12.73
C ALA A 60 -54.49 -3.20 -12.08
N MET A 61 -53.88 -4.19 -12.76
CA MET A 61 -52.81 -5.01 -12.19
C MET A 61 -51.38 -4.52 -12.51
N ALA A 62 -51.20 -3.53 -13.38
CA ALA A 62 -49.87 -3.00 -13.74
C ALA A 62 -49.17 -2.21 -12.62
N PRO A 63 -49.89 -1.32 -11.91
CA PRO A 63 -49.22 -0.39 -11.00
C PRO A 63 -48.62 -1.06 -9.78
N TRP A 64 -49.29 -2.09 -9.22
CA TRP A 64 -48.84 -2.75 -8.00
C TRP A 64 -47.60 -3.64 -8.24
N VAL A 65 -47.53 -4.31 -9.40
CA VAL A 65 -46.34 -5.10 -9.78
C VAL A 65 -45.14 -4.19 -9.99
N GLN A 66 -45.32 -3.04 -10.66
CA GLN A 66 -44.27 -2.04 -10.82
C GLN A 66 -43.82 -1.44 -9.48
N ALA A 67 -44.76 -1.19 -8.56
CA ALA A 67 -44.46 -0.69 -7.22
C ALA A 67 -43.66 -1.72 -6.40
N ILE A 68 -44.01 -3.00 -6.46
CA ILE A 68 -43.28 -4.08 -5.78
C ILE A 68 -41.87 -4.25 -6.35
N LEU A 69 -41.72 -4.24 -7.68
CA LEU A 69 -40.41 -4.30 -8.34
C LEU A 69 -39.52 -3.11 -7.96
N SER A 70 -40.10 -1.91 -7.89
CA SER A 70 -39.37 -0.70 -7.49
C SER A 70 -38.93 -0.77 -6.03
N ALA A 71 -39.82 -1.24 -5.13
CA ALA A 71 -39.50 -1.44 -3.72
C ALA A 71 -38.38 -2.48 -3.52
N LEU A 72 -38.43 -3.61 -4.24
CA LEU A 72 -37.38 -4.64 -4.21
C LEU A 72 -36.05 -4.11 -4.73
N ALA A 73 -36.05 -3.31 -5.80
CA ALA A 73 -34.84 -2.69 -6.33
C ALA A 73 -34.20 -1.71 -5.32
N ILE A 74 -35.01 -0.93 -4.60
CA ILE A 74 -34.54 -0.02 -3.55
C ILE A 74 -33.93 -0.82 -2.38
N ILE A 75 -34.58 -1.90 -1.92
CA ILE A 75 -34.08 -2.75 -0.84
C ILE A 75 -32.76 -3.43 -1.24
N ALA A 76 -32.68 -3.96 -2.47
CA ALA A 76 -31.47 -4.57 -2.98
C ALA A 76 -30.32 -3.55 -3.09
N SER A 77 -30.62 -2.34 -3.55
CA SER A 77 -29.63 -1.25 -3.63
C SER A 77 -29.12 -0.84 -2.25
N ALA A 78 -30.01 -0.74 -1.26
CA ALA A 78 -29.64 -0.46 0.12
C ALA A 78 -28.78 -1.58 0.73
N TRP A 79 -29.11 -2.85 0.45
CA TRP A 79 -28.33 -3.99 0.92
C TRP A 79 -26.93 -4.06 0.29
N ILE A 80 -26.83 -3.81 -1.01
CA ILE A 80 -25.55 -3.71 -1.72
C ILE A 80 -24.73 -2.55 -1.16
N ALA A 81 -25.32 -1.36 -1.00
CA ALA A 81 -24.65 -0.20 -0.42
C ALA A 81 -24.13 -0.48 1.00
N MET A 82 -24.94 -1.11 1.85
CA MET A 82 -24.51 -1.54 3.19
C MET A 82 -23.37 -2.58 3.13
N SER A 83 -23.43 -3.53 2.19
CA SER A 83 -22.37 -4.54 2.03
C SER A 83 -21.06 -3.94 1.53
N VAL A 84 -21.12 -2.99 0.60
CA VAL A 84 -19.98 -2.24 0.07
C VAL A 84 -19.40 -1.36 1.17
N GLN A 85 -20.23 -0.62 1.90
CA GLN A 85 -19.80 0.23 3.01
C GLN A 85 -19.13 -0.58 4.13
N ARG A 86 -19.63 -1.78 4.46
CA ARG A 86 -18.98 -2.67 5.44
C ARG A 86 -17.62 -3.17 4.95
N ARG A 87 -17.51 -3.55 3.67
CA ARG A 87 -16.24 -3.97 3.06
C ARG A 87 -15.24 -2.82 2.99
N ASP A 88 -15.70 -1.65 2.58
CA ASP A 88 -14.89 -0.45 2.46
C ASP A 88 -14.41 0.01 3.84
N HIS A 89 -15.27 -0.04 4.85
CA HIS A 89 -14.88 0.22 6.24
C HIS A 89 -13.79 -0.74 6.73
N LYS A 90 -13.91 -2.04 6.43
CA LYS A 90 -12.89 -3.03 6.78
C LYS A 90 -11.57 -2.76 6.05
N ASN A 91 -11.62 -2.39 4.78
CA ASN A 91 -10.45 -2.07 3.98
C ASN A 91 -9.78 -0.77 4.45
N GLN A 92 -10.55 0.24 4.84
CA GLN A 92 -10.04 1.49 5.41
C GLN A 92 -9.33 1.27 6.75
N LEU A 93 -9.75 0.27 7.53
CA LEU A 93 -9.07 -0.10 8.78
C LEU A 93 -7.79 -0.92 8.55
N ARG A 94 -7.81 -1.83 7.58
CA ARG A 94 -6.69 -2.75 7.31
C ARG A 94 -5.61 -2.17 6.41
N GLY A 95 -5.98 -1.43 5.39
CA GLY A 95 -5.07 -0.89 4.37
C GLY A 95 -3.89 -0.10 4.94
N PRO A 96 -4.10 0.88 5.85
CA PRO A 96 -3.01 1.62 6.48
C PRO A 96 -2.02 0.72 7.24
N ILE A 97 -2.52 -0.32 7.91
CA ILE A 97 -1.68 -1.26 8.67
C ILE A 97 -0.91 -2.19 7.71
N GLU A 98 -1.50 -2.63 6.61
CA GLU A 98 -0.80 -3.40 5.58
C GLU A 98 0.37 -2.62 4.97
N VAL A 99 0.16 -1.32 4.69
CA VAL A 99 1.23 -0.43 4.23
C VAL A 99 2.31 -0.29 5.31
N ALA A 100 1.92 -0.09 6.57
CA ALA A 100 2.84 -0.01 7.71
C ALA A 100 3.70 -1.28 7.84
N ILE A 101 3.11 -2.47 7.67
CA ILE A 101 3.82 -3.75 7.71
C ILE A 101 4.89 -3.81 6.60
N GLU A 102 4.56 -3.33 5.40
CA GLU A 102 5.49 -3.37 4.28
C GLU A 102 6.64 -2.36 4.48
N VAL A 103 6.35 -1.15 4.97
CA VAL A 103 7.39 -0.18 5.37
C VAL A 103 8.30 -0.75 6.47
N ALA A 104 7.73 -1.42 7.47
CA ALA A 104 8.50 -2.09 8.52
C ALA A 104 9.37 -3.23 7.98
N ARG A 105 8.88 -3.97 6.97
CA ARG A 105 9.65 -5.03 6.31
C ARG A 105 10.83 -4.47 5.52
N TYR A 106 10.61 -3.42 4.74
CA TYR A 106 11.69 -2.76 4.00
C TYR A 106 12.72 -2.12 4.94
N SER A 107 12.26 -1.51 6.04
CA SER A 107 13.13 -0.98 7.09
C SER A 107 14.02 -2.06 7.70
N ARG A 108 13.46 -3.25 8.00
CA ARG A 108 14.23 -4.40 8.47
C ARG A 108 15.29 -4.84 7.46
N LEU A 109 14.90 -4.95 6.18
CA LEU A 109 15.82 -5.30 5.10
C LEU A 109 16.94 -4.28 4.94
N ALA A 110 16.66 -2.98 5.13
CA ALA A 110 17.67 -1.94 5.09
C ALA A 110 18.70 -2.10 6.21
N VAL A 111 18.27 -2.38 7.44
CA VAL A 111 19.18 -2.67 8.56
C VAL A 111 20.01 -3.93 8.29
N GLU A 112 19.37 -5.00 7.82
CA GLU A 112 20.04 -6.26 7.45
C GLU A 112 21.10 -6.03 6.38
N LYS A 113 20.78 -5.27 5.32
CA LYS A 113 21.75 -4.93 4.27
C LYS A 113 22.87 -4.02 4.76
N THR A 114 22.58 -3.15 5.73
CA THR A 114 23.59 -2.31 6.38
C THR A 114 24.57 -3.18 7.17
N LEU A 115 24.07 -4.17 7.92
CA LEU A 115 24.91 -5.15 8.63
C LEU A 115 25.74 -5.98 7.64
N ASP A 116 25.14 -6.46 6.55
CA ASP A 116 25.85 -7.25 5.54
C ASP A 116 27.00 -6.46 4.90
N LYS A 117 26.78 -5.17 4.64
CA LYS A 117 27.71 -4.31 3.89
C LYS A 117 28.71 -3.56 4.75
N LEU A 118 28.34 -3.19 5.98
CA LEU A 118 29.18 -2.42 6.89
C LEU A 118 29.55 -3.23 8.15
N GLY A 119 29.40 -4.56 8.09
CA GLY A 119 29.69 -5.49 9.18
C GLY A 119 31.19 -5.77 9.38
N SER A 120 32.07 -5.09 8.67
CA SER A 120 33.51 -5.11 8.90
C SER A 120 34.09 -3.70 8.85
N LEU A 121 35.13 -3.47 9.65
CA LEU A 121 35.89 -2.20 9.63
C LEU A 121 36.40 -1.89 8.22
N GLU A 122 36.98 -2.88 7.54
CA GLU A 122 37.50 -2.73 6.18
C GLU A 122 36.41 -2.29 5.19
N ALA A 123 35.21 -2.86 5.28
CA ALA A 123 34.10 -2.45 4.41
C ALA A 123 33.64 -1.02 4.68
N ILE A 124 33.62 -0.56 5.94
CA ILE A 124 33.34 0.84 6.28
C ILE A 124 34.39 1.77 5.63
N TYR A 125 35.68 1.41 5.70
CA TYR A 125 36.74 2.18 5.05
C TYR A 125 36.59 2.21 3.52
N ASP A 126 36.29 1.08 2.90
CA ASP A 126 36.15 0.99 1.44
C ASP A 126 34.93 1.73 0.92
N VAL A 127 33.80 1.67 1.64
CA VAL A 127 32.61 2.45 1.33
C VAL A 127 32.89 3.95 1.51
N ALA A 128 33.53 4.36 2.61
CA ALA A 128 33.83 5.77 2.88
C ALA A 128 34.83 6.37 1.89
N GLN A 129 35.74 5.57 1.34
CA GLN A 129 36.67 5.98 0.27
C GLN A 129 36.05 5.94 -1.13
N GLY A 130 34.80 5.48 -1.26
CA GLY A 130 34.11 5.35 -2.54
C GLY A 130 34.60 4.18 -3.40
N LYS A 131 35.31 3.22 -2.81
CA LYS A 131 35.76 1.99 -3.50
C LYS A 131 34.61 0.99 -3.66
N GLU A 132 33.75 0.89 -2.66
CA GLU A 132 32.51 0.11 -2.71
C GLU A 132 31.29 1.02 -2.69
N HIS A 133 30.31 0.73 -3.56
CA HIS A 133 29.06 1.47 -3.58
C HIS A 133 28.12 1.01 -2.47
N PHE A 134 27.64 1.96 -1.68
CA PHE A 134 26.63 1.76 -0.66
C PHE A 134 25.58 2.88 -0.75
N ASP A 135 24.30 2.50 -0.80
CA ASP A 135 23.20 3.43 -1.02
C ASP A 135 22.74 4.10 0.28
N VAL A 136 23.50 5.11 0.72
CA VAL A 136 23.15 5.93 1.90
C VAL A 136 21.83 6.69 1.68
N ASP A 137 21.60 7.17 0.45
CA ASP A 137 20.39 7.92 0.12
C ASP A 137 19.14 7.03 0.20
N GLY A 138 19.25 5.75 -0.15
CA GLY A 138 18.21 4.75 0.06
C GLY A 138 17.82 4.60 1.53
N ILE A 139 18.78 4.61 2.45
CA ILE A 139 18.52 4.57 3.90
C ILE A 139 17.80 5.84 4.35
N THR A 140 18.25 7.01 3.90
CA THR A 140 17.60 8.30 4.20
C THR A 140 16.17 8.34 3.67
N LEU A 141 15.94 7.82 2.47
CA LEU A 141 14.60 7.72 1.89
C LEU A 141 13.71 6.80 2.70
N MET A 142 14.21 5.65 3.15
CA MET A 142 13.46 4.75 4.04
C MET A 142 13.15 5.41 5.39
N ALA A 143 14.09 6.16 5.97
CA ALA A 143 13.86 6.92 7.19
C ALA A 143 12.78 7.98 7.00
N LYS A 144 12.80 8.69 5.88
CA LYS A 144 11.77 9.66 5.53
C LYS A 144 10.40 9.00 5.37
N LEU A 145 10.32 7.91 4.61
CA LEU A 145 9.07 7.13 4.42
C LEU A 145 8.49 6.63 5.74
N ALA A 146 9.33 6.09 6.63
CA ALA A 146 8.88 5.64 7.94
C ALA A 146 8.24 6.77 8.75
N THR A 147 8.79 7.99 8.63
CA THR A 147 8.34 9.16 9.39
C THR A 147 7.16 9.91 8.78
N GLU A 148 6.97 9.81 7.46
CA GLU A 148 5.86 10.44 6.74
C GLU A 148 4.58 9.59 6.80
N LEU A 149 4.67 8.32 7.23
CA LEU A 149 3.50 7.48 7.38
C LEU A 149 2.53 8.10 8.40
N PRO A 150 1.28 8.40 8.02
CA PRO A 150 0.32 9.07 8.90
C PRO A 150 -0.11 8.12 10.04
N VAL A 151 0.59 8.18 11.17
CA VAL A 151 0.34 7.33 12.34
C VAL A 151 -1.10 7.46 12.86
N TYR A 152 -1.73 8.63 12.67
CA TYR A 152 -3.12 8.89 13.07
C TYR A 152 -4.14 8.07 12.26
N GLU A 153 -3.79 7.60 11.06
CA GLU A 153 -4.68 6.76 10.23
C GLU A 153 -4.72 5.31 10.70
N LEU A 154 -3.75 4.85 11.49
CA LEU A 154 -3.63 3.45 11.89
C LEU A 154 -4.77 2.98 12.80
N ARG A 155 -5.52 3.90 13.44
CA ARG A 155 -6.69 3.71 14.35
C ARG A 155 -6.52 2.71 15.52
N ASN A 156 -5.51 1.86 15.48
CA ASN A 156 -5.07 0.90 16.47
C ASN A 156 -3.86 1.50 17.20
N LYS A 157 -3.97 1.62 18.53
CA LYS A 157 -2.93 2.22 19.39
C LYS A 157 -1.62 1.43 19.37
N ASP A 158 -1.70 0.11 19.26
CA ASP A 158 -0.52 -0.76 19.23
C ASP A 158 0.22 -0.61 17.91
N ALA A 159 -0.53 -0.59 16.78
CA ALA A 159 0.06 -0.32 15.47
C ALA A 159 0.73 1.06 15.41
N ALA A 160 0.09 2.08 15.98
CA ALA A 160 0.65 3.42 16.08
C ALA A 160 1.95 3.45 16.91
N ARG A 161 1.97 2.75 18.06
CA ARG A 161 3.17 2.64 18.90
C ARG A 161 4.33 1.97 18.17
N HIS A 162 4.05 0.88 17.46
CA HIS A 162 5.05 0.19 16.64
C HIS A 162 5.60 1.10 15.54
N MET A 163 4.75 1.84 14.82
CA MET A 163 5.20 2.76 13.78
C MET A 163 6.03 3.94 14.31
N LEU A 164 5.69 4.47 15.49
CA LEU A 164 6.52 5.49 16.14
C LEU A 164 7.91 4.96 16.51
N SER A 165 7.97 3.74 17.05
CA SER A 165 9.23 3.07 17.35
C SER A 165 10.07 2.85 16.09
N LEU A 166 9.45 2.42 14.99
CA LEU A 166 10.11 2.23 13.70
C LEU A 166 10.66 3.55 13.14
N SER A 167 9.86 4.61 13.20
CA SER A 167 10.23 5.94 12.72
C SER A 167 11.47 6.46 13.45
N HIS A 168 11.51 6.31 14.78
CA HIS A 168 12.66 6.70 15.58
C HIS A 168 13.90 5.88 15.23
N MET A 169 13.74 4.55 15.17
CA MET A 169 14.82 3.63 14.83
C MET A 169 15.43 3.93 13.45
N MET A 170 14.60 4.20 12.43
CA MET A 170 15.11 4.51 11.09
C MET A 170 15.85 5.84 11.02
N ARG A 171 15.44 6.85 11.80
CA ARG A 171 16.22 8.10 11.95
C ARG A 171 17.56 7.85 12.62
N GLN A 172 17.58 7.00 13.66
CA GLN A 172 18.82 6.63 14.33
C GLN A 172 19.75 5.84 13.39
N LEU A 173 19.21 4.94 12.58
CA LEU A 173 19.98 4.22 11.56
C LEU A 173 20.64 5.17 10.57
N ASP A 174 19.86 6.08 9.98
CA ASP A 174 20.38 7.08 9.02
C ASP A 174 21.48 7.95 9.64
N ALA A 175 21.25 8.46 10.85
CA ALA A 175 22.24 9.25 11.58
C ALA A 175 23.51 8.44 11.89
N LEU A 176 23.36 7.22 12.40
CA LEU A 176 24.45 6.34 12.78
C LEU A 176 25.33 5.97 11.58
N VAL A 177 24.71 5.60 10.46
CA VAL A 177 25.43 5.26 9.21
C VAL A 177 26.17 6.46 8.67
N ARG A 178 25.53 7.64 8.60
CA ARG A 178 26.15 8.88 8.12
C ARG A 178 27.33 9.29 9.00
N ASP A 179 27.15 9.25 10.32
CA ASP A 179 28.19 9.60 11.28
C ASP A 179 29.38 8.64 11.20
N THR A 180 29.12 7.34 11.12
CA THR A 180 30.16 6.30 11.01
C THR A 180 30.97 6.45 9.72
N LEU A 181 30.31 6.74 8.59
CA LEU A 181 31.01 6.97 7.32
C LEU A 181 31.79 8.29 7.31
N ALA A 182 31.25 9.35 7.92
CA ALA A 182 31.92 10.64 8.03
C ALA A 182 33.19 10.56 8.90
N HIS A 183 33.12 9.82 10.01
CA HIS A 183 34.19 9.68 11.00
C HIS A 183 34.95 8.34 10.91
N HIS A 184 34.88 7.64 9.77
CA HIS A 184 35.43 6.29 9.59
C HIS A 184 36.89 6.11 10.04
N ARG A 185 37.73 7.15 9.95
CA ARG A 185 39.14 7.11 10.39
C ARG A 185 39.34 7.12 11.90
N GLN A 186 38.33 7.54 12.65
CA GLN A 186 38.34 7.66 14.10
C GLN A 186 37.65 6.47 14.78
N VAL A 187 37.07 5.55 13.99
CA VAL A 187 36.40 4.36 14.50
C VAL A 187 37.47 3.37 14.98
N ASP A 188 37.62 3.25 16.30
CA ASP A 188 38.41 2.20 16.92
C ASP A 188 37.62 0.89 17.00
N ALA A 189 38.28 -0.19 17.44
CA ALA A 189 37.65 -1.51 17.52
C ALA A 189 36.43 -1.52 18.46
N LYS A 190 36.45 -0.70 19.52
CA LYS A 190 35.35 -0.62 20.49
C LYS A 190 34.14 0.14 19.91
N ALA A 191 34.38 1.28 19.29
CA ALA A 191 33.35 2.07 18.60
C ALA A 191 32.69 1.25 17.47
N PHE A 192 33.48 0.44 16.76
CA PHE A 192 32.96 -0.48 15.76
C PHE A 192 32.07 -1.58 16.37
N GLU A 193 32.45 -2.14 17.52
CA GLU A 193 31.63 -3.11 18.25
C GLU A 193 30.31 -2.48 18.72
N ASP A 194 30.36 -1.26 19.27
CA ASP A 194 29.18 -0.49 19.70
C ASP A 194 28.24 -0.17 18.51
N TYR A 195 28.81 0.15 17.34
CA TYR A 195 28.08 0.32 16.09
C TYR A 195 27.36 -0.97 15.67
N CYS A 196 28.07 -2.10 15.61
CA CYS A 196 27.49 -3.39 15.26
C CYS A 196 26.39 -3.81 16.24
N ASN A 197 26.62 -3.65 17.55
CA ASN A 197 25.63 -3.93 18.58
C ASN A 197 24.38 -3.06 18.43
N SER A 198 24.55 -1.79 18.08
CA SER A 198 23.44 -0.87 17.80
C SER A 198 22.62 -1.33 16.59
N LEU A 199 23.29 -1.71 15.50
CA LEU A 199 22.61 -2.24 14.30
C LEU A 199 21.86 -3.56 14.59
N ILE A 200 22.44 -4.48 15.35
CA ILE A 200 21.78 -5.73 15.78
C ILE A 200 20.54 -5.40 16.61
N GLY A 201 20.65 -4.46 17.56
CA GLY A 201 19.52 -3.99 18.37
C GLY A 201 18.40 -3.36 17.53
N MET A 202 18.76 -2.58 16.51
CA MET A 202 17.81 -2.03 15.54
C MET A 202 17.16 -3.14 14.70
N HIS A 203 17.92 -4.14 14.24
CA HIS A 203 17.39 -5.27 13.47
C HIS A 203 16.32 -6.05 14.27
N GLU A 204 16.60 -6.37 15.53
CA GLU A 204 15.63 -7.04 16.41
C GLU A 204 14.42 -6.16 16.72
N THR A 205 14.60 -4.84 16.82
CA THR A 205 13.50 -3.90 16.99
C THR A 205 12.61 -3.80 15.75
N ALA A 206 13.19 -3.80 14.55
CA ALA A 206 12.46 -3.85 13.30
C ALA A 206 11.65 -5.16 13.18
N LYS A 207 12.26 -6.29 13.54
CA LYS A 207 11.60 -7.62 13.56
C LYS A 207 10.42 -7.65 14.53
N ARG A 208 10.59 -7.14 15.74
CA ARG A 208 9.49 -7.01 16.73
C ARG A 208 8.38 -6.10 16.23
N THR A 209 8.72 -5.00 15.55
CA THR A 209 7.76 -4.08 14.96
C THR A 209 6.92 -4.76 13.87
N VAL A 210 7.55 -5.49 12.94
CA VAL A 210 6.83 -6.24 11.90
C VAL A 210 5.88 -7.25 12.52
N LYS A 211 6.32 -7.97 13.54
CA LYS A 211 5.48 -8.94 14.26
C LYS A 211 4.30 -8.26 14.95
N GLY A 212 4.55 -7.20 15.71
CA GLY A 212 3.51 -6.46 16.43
C GLY A 212 2.49 -5.80 15.50
N LEU A 213 2.91 -5.32 14.33
CA LEU A 213 1.99 -4.78 13.31
C LEU A 213 1.10 -5.87 12.70
N ARG A 214 1.61 -7.10 12.51
CA ARG A 214 0.79 -8.24 12.06
C ARG A 214 -0.23 -8.64 13.11
N GLU A 215 0.19 -8.73 14.37
CA GLU A 215 -0.72 -9.01 15.49
C GLU A 215 -1.81 -7.92 15.62
N ALA A 216 -1.44 -6.66 15.40
CA ALA A 216 -2.39 -5.54 15.37
C ALA A 216 -3.35 -5.58 14.15
N LEU A 217 -2.96 -6.22 13.05
CA LEU A 217 -3.83 -6.45 11.90
C LEU A 217 -4.82 -7.60 12.15
N ASP A 218 -4.37 -8.66 12.82
CA ASP A 218 -5.18 -9.84 13.13
C ASP A 218 -6.28 -9.56 14.17
N THR A 219 -6.10 -8.49 14.97
CA THR A 219 -7.10 -8.01 15.94
C THR A 219 -8.24 -7.18 15.31
N ILE A 220 -8.20 -6.93 14.00
CA ILE A 220 -9.18 -6.15 13.21
C ILE A 220 -9.96 -7.03 12.22
#